data_AF-A0A961YCE2-F1
#
_entry.id   AF-A0A961YCE2-F1
#
_cell.length_a   1.000
_cell.length_b   1.000
_cell.length_c   1.000
_cell.angle_alpha   90.00
_cell.angle_beta   90.00
_cell.angle_gamma   90.00
#
_symmetry.space_group_name_H-M   'P 1'
#
loop_
_entity.id
_entity.type
_entity.pdbx_description
1 polymer ?
#
loop_
_entity_poly.entity_id
_entity_poly.type
_entity_poly.pdbx_seq_one_letter_code
_entity_poly.pdbx_strand_id
1 'polypeptide(L)'
;GEIAPKDCVIASSTSGLMMTDIQRDCTTPQRTVIGHPFNPPYLLPLVEIVGGRKTAQEAIARAETLYASIGMKPVTIRKEIEAFVGDRLLEAVWREALWLIKDGICTVEELDDIMRYSFGLRWAQMGLFQVYRIAGGEAGMRHFMAQFGPALQWPWSKLTDVPEFNDALVDLIASQSDDQSDTWSIRELERIRDDNLVAIMDALAKQNDGQGWGAGELLKSYRERLTNRDET
;
A
#
# COMPACT_ATOMS: atom_id res chain seq x y z
N GLY A 1 -21.51 19.64 -1.14
CA GLY A 1 -22.14 18.71 -2.11
C GLY A 1 -23.15 19.40 -3.03
N GLU A 2 -23.86 20.42 -2.54
CA GLU A 2 -25.01 21.03 -3.24
C GLU A 2 -24.65 21.77 -4.54
N ILE A 3 -23.48 22.39 -4.61
CA ILE A 3 -23.00 23.09 -5.81
C ILE A 3 -22.39 22.15 -6.86
N ALA A 4 -22.05 20.90 -6.49
CA ALA A 4 -21.51 19.93 -7.43
C ALA A 4 -22.65 19.31 -8.25
N PRO A 5 -22.42 18.92 -9.53
CA PRO A 5 -23.39 18.19 -10.33
C PRO A 5 -23.99 17.02 -9.54
N LYS A 6 -25.29 16.74 -9.69
CA LYS A 6 -26.01 15.74 -8.88
C LYS A 6 -25.41 14.34 -8.98
N ASP A 7 -24.73 14.06 -10.07
CA ASP A 7 -24.10 12.78 -10.35
C ASP A 7 -22.61 12.78 -9.95
N CYS A 8 -21.99 13.91 -9.61
CA CYS A 8 -20.58 13.95 -9.23
C CYS A 8 -20.31 13.11 -7.97
N VAL A 9 -19.27 12.26 -8.00
CA VAL A 9 -18.71 11.59 -6.82
C VAL A 9 -17.74 12.55 -6.13
N ILE A 10 -17.80 12.64 -4.81
CA ILE A 10 -16.95 13.52 -4.01
C ILE A 10 -15.97 12.64 -3.24
N ALA A 11 -14.69 12.68 -3.62
CA ALA A 11 -13.64 11.85 -3.03
C ALA A 11 -12.80 12.64 -2.01
N SER A 12 -12.41 11.99 -0.91
CA SER A 12 -11.34 12.45 -0.02
C SER A 12 -10.10 11.56 -0.19
N SER A 13 -8.91 12.16 -0.14
CA SER A 13 -7.62 11.45 -0.19
C SER A 13 -7.00 11.24 1.20
N THR A 14 -7.80 11.30 2.27
CA THR A 14 -7.30 11.03 3.63
C THR A 14 -6.67 9.64 3.73
N SER A 15 -5.67 9.50 4.61
CA SER A 15 -4.97 8.25 4.89
C SER A 15 -5.46 7.56 6.18
N GLY A 16 -6.52 8.07 6.84
CA GLY A 16 -6.97 7.38 8.05
C GLY A 16 -8.28 7.84 8.68
N LEU A 17 -8.84 8.98 8.27
CA LEU A 17 -10.15 9.40 8.74
C LEU A 17 -11.24 8.53 8.10
N MET A 18 -12.22 8.10 8.89
CA MET A 18 -13.36 7.33 8.36
C MET A 18 -14.26 8.23 7.51
N MET A 19 -14.75 7.70 6.39
CA MET A 19 -15.70 8.43 5.54
C MET A 19 -16.98 8.75 6.30
N THR A 20 -17.39 7.89 7.22
CA THR A 20 -18.49 8.17 8.14
C THR A 20 -18.35 9.48 8.92
N ASP A 21 -17.14 9.80 9.38
CA ASP A 21 -16.90 11.04 10.12
C ASP A 21 -16.85 12.23 9.18
N ILE A 22 -16.19 12.07 8.02
CA ILE A 22 -16.09 13.10 6.98
C ILE A 22 -17.48 13.50 6.46
N GLN A 23 -18.36 12.52 6.25
CA GLN A 23 -19.69 12.76 5.68
C GLN A 23 -20.74 13.17 6.71
N ARG A 24 -20.39 13.31 8.00
CA ARG A 24 -21.34 13.52 9.12
C ARG A 24 -22.31 14.65 8.84
N ASP A 25 -21.77 15.79 8.41
CA ASP A 25 -22.49 17.03 8.18
C ASP A 25 -22.70 17.32 6.67
N CYS A 26 -22.44 16.31 5.81
CA CYS A 26 -22.65 16.42 4.37
C CYS A 26 -24.13 16.22 4.03
N THR A 27 -24.71 17.14 3.24
CA THR A 27 -26.12 17.06 2.79
C THR A 27 -26.33 16.07 1.63
N THR A 28 -25.25 15.61 0.97
CA THR A 28 -25.30 14.58 -0.08
C THR A 28 -24.31 13.43 0.18
N PRO A 29 -24.37 12.75 1.34
CA PRO A 29 -23.36 11.77 1.76
C PRO A 29 -23.38 10.49 0.92
N GLN A 30 -24.49 10.21 0.22
CA GLN A 30 -24.61 9.07 -0.69
C GLN A 30 -23.62 9.09 -1.86
N ARG A 31 -22.98 10.24 -2.13
CA ARG A 31 -22.00 10.41 -3.22
C ARG A 31 -20.56 10.57 -2.73
N THR A 32 -20.30 10.44 -1.43
CA THR A 32 -18.97 10.63 -0.86
C THR A 32 -18.23 9.30 -0.72
N VAL A 33 -16.95 9.28 -1.10
CA VAL A 33 -16.05 8.11 -0.99
C VAL A 33 -14.66 8.57 -0.54
N ILE A 34 -13.87 7.68 0.03
CA ILE A 34 -12.43 7.86 0.12
C ILE A 34 -11.83 7.22 -1.13
N GLY A 35 -10.90 7.92 -1.77
CA GLY A 35 -9.99 7.37 -2.75
C GLY A 35 -8.58 7.65 -2.25
N HIS A 36 -8.02 6.72 -1.49
CA HIS A 36 -6.72 6.85 -0.84
C HIS A 36 -5.63 6.27 -1.76
N PRO A 37 -4.81 7.10 -2.42
CA PRO A 37 -3.69 6.64 -3.24
C PRO A 37 -2.44 6.41 -2.38
N PHE A 38 -1.46 5.69 -2.93
CA PHE A 38 -0.15 5.51 -2.29
C PHE A 38 0.90 6.42 -2.93
N ASN A 39 1.77 7.04 -2.11
CA ASN A 39 2.79 7.97 -2.57
C ASN A 39 4.03 7.24 -3.13
N PRO A 40 4.58 7.60 -4.31
CA PRO A 40 4.09 8.64 -5.23
C PRO A 40 2.89 8.21 -6.08
N PRO A 41 1.77 8.98 -6.09
CA PRO A 41 0.49 8.53 -6.68
C PRO A 41 0.47 8.52 -8.21
N TYR A 42 1.44 9.17 -8.86
CA TYR A 42 1.63 9.10 -10.31
C TYR A 42 2.33 7.82 -10.77
N LEU A 43 2.87 7.03 -9.83
CA LEU A 43 3.68 5.85 -10.11
C LEU A 43 3.11 4.59 -9.47
N LEU A 44 2.69 4.67 -8.20
CA LEU A 44 2.05 3.55 -7.51
C LEU A 44 0.56 3.51 -7.87
N PRO A 45 0.09 2.44 -8.54
CA PRO A 45 -1.21 2.49 -9.19
C PRO A 45 -2.39 2.18 -8.25
N LEU A 46 -2.16 1.78 -7.01
CA LEU A 46 -3.23 1.32 -6.14
C LEU A 46 -3.98 2.49 -5.50
N VAL A 47 -5.32 2.39 -5.46
CA VAL A 47 -6.19 3.31 -4.72
C VAL A 47 -7.16 2.50 -3.87
N GLU A 48 -7.17 2.73 -2.57
CA GLU A 48 -8.19 2.17 -1.69
C GLU A 48 -9.48 3.00 -1.80
N ILE A 49 -10.58 2.33 -2.15
CA ILE A 49 -11.91 2.93 -2.21
C ILE A 49 -12.68 2.57 -0.95
N VAL A 50 -13.05 3.56 -0.14
CA VAL A 50 -13.74 3.32 1.14
C VAL A 50 -15.02 4.15 1.20
N GLY A 51 -16.15 3.46 1.34
CA GLY A 51 -17.44 4.10 1.62
C GLY A 51 -17.66 4.22 3.13
N GLY A 52 -18.36 5.27 3.54
CA GLY A 52 -18.88 5.38 4.90
C GLY A 52 -20.30 4.84 5.01
N ARG A 53 -20.89 4.88 6.20
CA ARG A 53 -22.24 4.35 6.48
C ARG A 53 -23.37 4.84 5.57
N LYS A 54 -23.28 6.08 5.06
CA LYS A 54 -24.29 6.68 4.18
C LYS A 54 -23.90 6.69 2.70
N THR A 55 -22.72 6.19 2.33
CA THR A 55 -22.25 6.13 0.94
C THR A 55 -23.08 5.12 0.15
N ALA A 56 -23.52 5.49 -1.05
CA ALA A 56 -24.22 4.57 -1.94
C ALA A 56 -23.22 3.67 -2.70
N GLN A 57 -23.63 2.44 -3.00
CA GLN A 57 -22.80 1.49 -3.74
C GLN A 57 -22.49 1.99 -5.16
N GLU A 58 -23.41 2.74 -5.75
CA GLU A 58 -23.24 3.39 -7.05
C GLU A 58 -22.08 4.40 -7.02
N ALA A 59 -21.86 5.11 -5.90
CA ALA A 59 -20.73 6.03 -5.78
C ALA A 59 -19.39 5.30 -5.74
N ILE A 60 -19.33 4.16 -5.03
CA ILE A 60 -18.15 3.28 -5.00
C ILE A 60 -17.86 2.73 -6.40
N ALA A 61 -18.85 2.14 -7.07
CA ALA A 61 -18.69 1.59 -8.41
C ALA A 61 -18.23 2.63 -9.44
N ARG A 62 -18.73 3.87 -9.32
CA ARG A 62 -18.29 5.00 -10.16
C ARG A 62 -16.85 5.40 -9.87
N ALA A 63 -16.46 5.45 -8.60
CA ALA A 63 -15.07 5.72 -8.23
C ALA A 63 -14.13 4.64 -8.76
N GLU A 64 -14.47 3.35 -8.61
CA GLU A 64 -13.72 2.24 -9.18
C GLU A 64 -13.54 2.40 -10.70
N THR A 65 -14.64 2.68 -11.41
CA THR A 65 -14.60 2.89 -12.87
C THR A 65 -13.70 4.07 -13.24
N LEU A 66 -13.83 5.20 -12.53
CA LEU A 66 -13.04 6.40 -12.77
C LEU A 66 -11.54 6.13 -12.57
N TYR A 67 -11.14 5.57 -11.43
CA TYR A 67 -9.73 5.27 -11.13
C TYR A 67 -9.16 4.24 -12.12
N ALA A 68 -9.92 3.18 -12.45
CA ALA A 68 -9.49 2.20 -13.44
C ALA A 68 -9.29 2.82 -14.84
N SER A 69 -10.10 3.82 -15.20
CA SER A 69 -10.02 4.50 -16.51
C SER A 69 -8.72 5.29 -16.71
N ILE A 70 -8.10 5.75 -15.62
CA ILE A 70 -6.84 6.52 -15.63
C ILE A 70 -5.60 5.66 -15.30
N GLY A 71 -5.75 4.32 -15.37
CA GLY A 71 -4.64 3.38 -15.19
C GLY A 71 -4.38 2.92 -13.75
N MET A 72 -5.21 3.36 -12.78
CA MET A 72 -5.09 2.91 -11.39
C MET A 72 -5.73 1.53 -11.18
N LYS A 73 -5.35 0.85 -10.11
CA LYS A 73 -5.95 -0.36 -9.55
C LYS A 73 -6.80 0.01 -8.33
N PRO A 74 -8.11 0.29 -8.51
CA PRO A 74 -8.98 0.50 -7.36
C PRO A 74 -9.15 -0.81 -6.58
N VAL A 75 -9.15 -0.71 -5.25
CA VAL A 75 -9.45 -1.80 -4.33
C VAL A 75 -10.49 -1.31 -3.33
N THR A 76 -11.71 -1.84 -3.44
CA THR A 76 -12.78 -1.48 -2.50
C THR A 76 -12.59 -2.16 -1.14
N ILE A 77 -12.47 -1.34 -0.10
CA ILE A 77 -12.46 -1.79 1.28
C ILE A 77 -13.90 -2.00 1.73
N ARG A 78 -14.24 -3.28 1.97
CA ARG A 78 -15.62 -3.72 2.21
C ARG A 78 -16.25 -3.11 3.47
N LYS A 79 -15.44 -2.75 4.45
CA LYS A 79 -15.88 -2.17 5.72
C LYS A 79 -14.87 -1.11 6.12
N GLU A 80 -15.34 0.12 6.34
CA GLU A 80 -14.47 1.18 6.84
C GLU A 80 -13.84 0.79 8.19
N ILE A 81 -12.60 1.21 8.35
CA ILE A 81 -11.78 1.09 9.54
C ILE A 81 -10.75 2.22 9.48
N GLU A 82 -10.29 2.70 10.64
CA GLU A 82 -9.21 3.67 10.72
C GLU A 82 -7.93 3.13 10.06
N ALA A 83 -7.27 3.99 9.29
CA ALA A 83 -6.07 3.68 8.50
C ALA A 83 -6.25 2.57 7.43
N PHE A 84 -7.49 2.21 7.10
CA PHE A 84 -7.85 1.27 6.02
C PHE A 84 -7.07 -0.05 6.08
N VAL A 85 -6.54 -0.56 4.96
CA VAL A 85 -5.79 -1.83 4.95
C VAL A 85 -4.30 -1.60 4.75
N GLY A 86 -3.92 -0.77 3.77
CA GLY A 86 -2.53 -0.51 3.45
C GLY A 86 -1.76 0.09 4.62
N ASP A 87 -2.24 1.20 5.17
CA ASP A 87 -1.54 1.89 6.26
C ASP A 87 -1.51 1.07 7.54
N ARG A 88 -2.54 0.24 7.82
CA ARG A 88 -2.49 -0.71 8.94
C ARG A 88 -1.38 -1.75 8.80
N LEU A 89 -1.11 -2.23 7.59
CA LEU A 89 -0.03 -3.17 7.34
C LEU A 89 1.34 -2.48 7.43
N LEU A 90 1.46 -1.26 6.90
CA LEU A 90 2.68 -0.45 7.00
C LEU A 90 2.99 -0.11 8.46
N GLU A 91 1.98 0.32 9.20
CA GLU A 91 2.10 0.70 10.60
C GLU A 91 2.45 -0.50 11.47
N ALA A 92 1.87 -1.67 11.22
CA ALA A 92 2.25 -2.90 11.92
C ALA A 92 3.76 -3.20 11.78
N VAL A 93 4.30 -3.15 10.55
CA VAL A 93 5.73 -3.36 10.30
C VAL A 93 6.57 -2.27 10.97
N TRP A 94 6.13 -1.01 10.89
CA TRP A 94 6.84 0.12 11.48
C TRP A 94 6.90 0.04 13.01
N ARG A 95 5.81 -0.34 13.68
CA ARG A 95 5.79 -0.52 15.15
C ARG A 95 6.80 -1.55 15.63
N GLU A 96 6.92 -2.67 14.91
CA GLU A 96 7.92 -3.69 15.23
C GLU A 96 9.34 -3.13 15.04
N ALA A 97 9.57 -2.42 13.94
CA ALA A 97 10.86 -1.81 13.63
C ALA A 97 11.33 -0.85 14.73
N LEU A 98 10.42 -0.04 15.29
CA LEU A 98 10.74 0.85 16.40
C LEU A 98 11.26 0.10 17.64
N TRP A 99 10.66 -1.04 17.99
CA TRP A 99 11.12 -1.84 19.12
C TRP A 99 12.46 -2.49 18.84
N LEU A 100 12.64 -3.07 17.65
CA LEU A 100 13.90 -3.71 17.24
C LEU A 100 15.07 -2.71 17.30
N ILE A 101 14.87 -1.48 16.83
CA ILE A 101 15.90 -0.44 16.86
C ILE A 101 16.12 0.07 18.28
N LYS A 102 15.04 0.40 19.01
CA LYS A 102 15.15 0.90 20.39
C LYS A 102 15.89 -0.08 21.29
N ASP A 103 15.58 -1.38 21.16
CA ASP A 103 16.18 -2.42 22.00
C ASP A 103 17.55 -2.88 21.48
N GLY A 104 18.07 -2.23 20.43
CA GLY A 104 19.41 -2.45 19.89
C GLY A 104 19.58 -3.79 19.18
N ILE A 105 18.50 -4.38 18.67
CA ILE A 105 18.52 -5.64 17.92
C ILE A 105 19.16 -5.45 16.54
N CYS A 106 18.91 -4.30 15.91
CA CYS A 106 19.52 -3.88 14.66
C CYS A 106 19.55 -2.35 14.52
N THR A 107 20.36 -1.85 13.59
CA THR A 107 20.32 -0.44 13.17
C THR A 107 19.20 -0.20 12.13
N VAL A 108 18.91 1.07 11.85
CA VAL A 108 18.01 1.48 10.75
C VAL A 108 18.45 0.87 9.42
N GLU A 109 19.74 0.95 9.08
CA GLU A 109 20.27 0.42 7.82
C GLU A 109 20.18 -1.11 7.75
N GLU A 110 20.51 -1.82 8.84
CA GLU A 110 20.41 -3.28 8.88
C GLU A 110 18.96 -3.75 8.72
N LEU A 111 18.01 -3.04 9.36
CA LEU A 111 16.59 -3.32 9.21
C LEU A 111 16.14 -3.13 7.75
N ASP A 112 16.52 -2.00 7.15
CA ASP A 112 16.23 -1.71 5.75
C ASP A 112 16.89 -2.71 4.81
N ASP A 113 18.11 -3.17 5.08
CA ASP A 113 18.81 -4.19 4.29
C ASP A 113 18.08 -5.53 4.33
N ILE A 114 17.60 -5.94 5.51
CA ILE A 114 16.75 -7.13 5.65
C ILE A 114 15.51 -6.97 4.75
N MET A 115 14.90 -5.79 4.67
CA MET A 115 13.77 -5.55 3.78
C MET A 115 14.16 -5.57 2.29
N ARG A 116 15.12 -4.73 1.90
CA ARG A 116 15.58 -4.48 0.52
C ARG A 116 16.16 -5.72 -0.14
N TYR A 117 16.88 -6.55 0.61
CA TYR A 117 17.59 -7.72 0.09
C TYR A 117 16.87 -9.05 0.38
N SER A 118 15.70 -9.06 1.03
CA SER A 118 14.95 -10.30 1.27
C SER A 118 13.46 -10.23 0.87
N PHE A 119 12.55 -9.98 1.81
CA PHE A 119 11.11 -10.10 1.57
C PHE A 119 10.53 -8.93 0.78
N GLY A 120 11.18 -7.76 0.77
CA GLY A 120 10.79 -6.63 -0.07
C GLY A 120 10.80 -6.99 -1.56
N LEU A 121 11.82 -7.73 -2.04
CA LEU A 121 11.88 -8.21 -3.42
C LEU A 121 10.73 -9.18 -3.75
N ARG A 122 10.34 -10.04 -2.80
CA ARG A 122 9.20 -10.94 -2.98
C ARG A 122 7.90 -10.15 -3.04
N TRP A 123 7.72 -9.16 -2.17
CA TRP A 123 6.51 -8.33 -2.10
C TRP A 123 6.35 -7.38 -3.29
N ALA A 124 7.46 -6.93 -3.89
CA ALA A 124 7.45 -6.09 -5.08
C ALA A 124 6.74 -6.76 -6.28
N GLN A 125 6.76 -8.10 -6.35
CA GLN A 125 6.11 -8.85 -7.42
C GLN A 125 4.89 -9.67 -6.95
N MET A 126 4.84 -10.11 -5.69
CA MET A 126 3.83 -11.05 -5.21
C MET A 126 3.39 -10.77 -3.78
N GLY A 127 2.08 -10.71 -3.56
CA GLY A 127 1.51 -10.41 -2.24
C GLY A 127 1.76 -11.51 -1.20
N LEU A 128 1.64 -11.14 0.08
CA LEU A 128 1.92 -11.97 1.26
C LEU A 128 1.38 -13.41 1.15
N PHE A 129 0.09 -13.56 0.87
CA PHE A 129 -0.55 -14.88 0.83
C PHE A 129 -0.12 -15.73 -0.38
N GLN A 130 0.25 -15.13 -1.51
CA GLN A 130 0.77 -15.89 -2.65
C GLN A 130 2.19 -16.40 -2.35
N VAL A 131 3.04 -15.56 -1.74
CA VAL A 131 4.39 -15.96 -1.29
C VAL A 131 4.30 -17.15 -0.32
N TYR A 132 3.40 -17.08 0.65
CA TYR A 132 3.19 -18.16 1.62
C TYR A 132 2.47 -19.38 1.05
N ARG A 133 1.65 -19.21 0.01
CA ARG A 133 1.07 -20.35 -0.71
C ARG A 133 2.17 -21.20 -1.35
N ILE A 134 3.17 -20.56 -1.95
CA ILE A 134 4.32 -21.26 -2.54
C ILE A 134 5.15 -21.95 -1.45
N ALA A 135 5.35 -21.29 -0.30
CA ALA A 135 6.02 -21.92 0.85
C ALA A 135 5.28 -23.15 1.39
N GLY A 136 3.95 -23.21 1.23
CA GLY A 136 3.14 -24.41 1.52
C GLY A 136 3.27 -25.55 0.51
N GLY A 137 3.97 -25.35 -0.61
CA GLY A 137 4.12 -26.33 -1.68
C GLY A 137 2.79 -26.74 -2.31
N GLU A 138 2.75 -27.94 -2.89
CA GLU A 138 1.56 -28.48 -3.56
C GLU A 138 0.35 -28.63 -2.62
N ALA A 139 0.60 -28.89 -1.34
CA ALA A 139 -0.44 -28.98 -0.31
C ALA A 139 -1.04 -27.59 0.05
N GLY A 140 -0.40 -26.51 -0.39
CA GLY A 140 -0.93 -25.15 -0.40
C GLY A 140 -1.05 -24.50 0.98
N MET A 141 -1.89 -23.46 1.03
CA MET A 141 -1.99 -22.56 2.20
C MET A 141 -2.40 -23.26 3.49
N ARG A 142 -3.28 -24.27 3.40
CA ARG A 142 -3.70 -25.03 4.60
C ARG A 142 -2.52 -25.76 5.23
N HIS A 143 -1.65 -26.35 4.41
CA HIS A 143 -0.45 -27.03 4.89
C HIS A 143 0.54 -26.03 5.50
N PHE A 144 0.82 -24.92 4.81
CA PHE A 144 1.64 -23.84 5.36
C PHE A 144 1.13 -23.40 6.74
N MET A 145 -0.18 -23.13 6.86
CA MET A 145 -0.77 -22.65 8.10
C MET A 145 -0.71 -23.65 9.25
N ALA A 146 -0.77 -24.96 8.96
CA ALA A 146 -0.63 -26.00 9.97
C ALA A 146 0.75 -25.99 10.66
N GLN A 147 1.79 -25.48 9.99
CA GLN A 147 3.14 -25.40 10.55
C GLN A 147 3.28 -24.38 11.68
N PHE A 148 2.39 -23.38 11.74
CA PHE A 148 2.47 -22.27 12.69
C PHE A 148 1.59 -22.43 13.94
N GLY A 149 0.81 -23.51 14.04
CA GLY A 149 -0.18 -23.67 15.13
C GLY A 149 0.37 -23.38 16.54
N PRO A 150 1.44 -24.07 16.99
CA PRO A 150 2.06 -23.78 18.28
C PRO A 150 2.81 -22.44 18.31
N ALA A 151 3.45 -22.04 17.21
CA ALA A 151 4.27 -20.83 17.13
C ALA A 151 3.43 -19.54 17.23
N LEU A 152 2.17 -19.56 16.80
CA LEU A 152 1.26 -18.41 16.93
C LEU A 152 0.90 -18.05 18.38
N GLN A 153 1.16 -18.95 19.33
CA GLN A 153 1.00 -18.66 20.76
C GLN A 153 2.23 -17.97 21.36
N TRP A 154 3.36 -17.97 20.64
CA TRP A 154 4.57 -17.31 21.11
C TRP A 154 4.39 -15.78 21.00
N PRO A 155 4.87 -15.02 21.99
CA PRO A 155 4.70 -13.57 22.03
C PRO A 155 5.71 -12.87 21.12
N TRP A 156 5.85 -13.33 19.87
CA TRP A 156 6.80 -12.76 18.92
C TRP A 156 6.39 -11.35 18.48
N SER A 157 5.11 -11.15 18.17
CA SER A 157 4.57 -9.82 17.92
C SER A 157 3.06 -9.81 18.14
N LYS A 158 2.58 -8.81 18.88
CA LYS A 158 1.18 -8.41 18.96
C LYS A 158 1.18 -6.89 19.01
N LEU A 159 1.17 -6.30 17.82
CA LEU A 159 1.55 -4.91 17.57
C LEU A 159 0.48 -3.92 18.04
N THR A 160 0.28 -3.82 19.34
CA THR A 160 -0.56 -2.79 19.98
C THR A 160 0.25 -1.77 20.76
N ASP A 161 1.45 -2.15 21.19
CA ASP A 161 2.35 -1.30 21.94
C ASP A 161 3.39 -0.68 21.01
N VAL A 162 3.81 0.54 21.35
CA VAL A 162 4.95 1.25 20.74
C VAL A 162 5.90 1.64 21.84
N PRO A 163 7.20 1.78 21.57
CA PRO A 163 8.08 2.35 22.56
C PRO A 163 7.65 3.77 22.93
N GLU A 164 8.08 4.23 24.11
CA GLU A 164 7.90 5.63 24.48
C GLU A 164 8.53 6.52 23.39
N PHE A 165 7.67 7.29 22.70
CA PHE A 165 8.09 8.17 21.63
C PHE A 165 8.61 9.48 22.22
N ASN A 166 9.88 9.46 22.62
CA ASN A 166 10.59 10.57 23.23
C ASN A 166 11.74 11.07 22.33
N ASP A 167 12.29 12.23 22.67
CA ASP A 167 13.36 12.88 21.89
C ASP A 167 14.58 11.97 21.72
N ALA A 168 14.92 11.15 22.72
CA ALA A 168 16.06 10.26 22.63
C ALA A 168 15.89 9.16 21.56
N LEU A 169 14.70 8.58 21.44
CA LEU A 169 14.41 7.61 20.38
C LEU A 169 14.35 8.27 19.01
N VAL A 170 13.78 9.48 18.94
CA VAL A 170 13.72 10.27 17.71
C VAL A 170 15.13 10.59 17.22
N ASP A 171 15.99 11.12 18.08
CA ASP A 171 17.38 11.48 17.76
C ASP A 171 18.18 10.25 17.31
N LEU A 172 18.01 9.10 17.98
CA LEU A 172 18.66 7.84 17.61
C LEU A 172 18.30 7.39 16.19
N ILE A 173 17.01 7.38 15.85
CA ILE A 173 16.54 6.93 14.54
C ILE A 173 16.92 7.97 13.47
N ALA A 174 16.75 9.26 13.76
CA ALA A 174 17.08 10.33 12.85
C ALA A 174 18.56 10.32 12.49
N SER A 175 19.46 10.21 13.47
CA SER A 175 20.90 10.17 13.20
C SER A 175 21.29 8.96 12.35
N GLN A 176 20.74 7.77 12.65
CA GLN A 176 21.03 6.57 11.84
C GLN A 176 20.48 6.68 10.41
N SER A 177 19.31 7.30 10.25
CA SER A 177 18.72 7.57 8.92
C SER A 177 19.56 8.57 8.12
N ASP A 178 20.09 9.60 8.77
CA ASP A 178 20.97 10.59 8.17
C ASP A 178 22.30 9.94 7.75
N ASP A 179 22.93 9.14 8.63
CA ASP A 179 24.17 8.42 8.34
C ASP A 179 24.01 7.47 7.13
N GLN A 180 22.90 6.73 7.06
CA GLN A 180 22.58 5.84 5.93
C GLN A 180 22.43 6.61 4.61
N SER A 181 21.95 7.86 4.68
CA SER A 181 21.61 8.68 3.52
C SER A 181 22.69 9.72 3.18
N ASP A 182 23.77 9.85 3.95
CA ASP A 182 24.76 10.95 3.91
C ASP A 182 25.34 11.21 2.50
N THR A 183 25.37 10.18 1.64
CA THR A 183 25.87 10.29 0.27
C THR A 183 24.86 10.91 -0.72
N TRP A 184 23.59 11.04 -0.37
CA TRP A 184 22.50 11.37 -1.30
C TRP A 184 21.63 12.50 -0.79
N SER A 185 21.28 13.44 -1.68
CA SER A 185 20.18 14.36 -1.40
C SER A 185 18.82 13.63 -1.49
N ILE A 186 17.81 14.17 -0.81
CA ILE A 186 16.43 13.65 -0.89
C ILE A 186 15.94 13.54 -2.34
N ARG A 187 16.26 14.53 -3.20
CA ARG A 187 15.88 14.50 -4.63
C ARG A 187 16.59 13.38 -5.40
N GLU A 188 17.80 13.02 -5.01
CA GLU A 188 18.50 11.89 -5.62
C GLU A 188 17.88 10.57 -5.18
N LEU A 189 17.57 10.42 -3.90
CA LEU A 189 16.86 9.24 -3.38
C LEU A 189 15.48 9.06 -4.03
N GLU A 190 14.72 10.15 -4.20
CA GLU A 190 13.44 10.13 -4.93
C GLU A 190 13.61 9.64 -6.37
N ARG A 191 14.62 10.15 -7.08
CA ARG A 191 14.92 9.75 -8.45
C ARG A 191 15.32 8.28 -8.54
N ILE A 192 16.21 7.82 -7.66
CA ILE A 192 16.64 6.41 -7.57
C ILE A 192 15.43 5.51 -7.31
N ARG A 193 14.57 5.88 -6.34
CA ARG A 193 13.34 5.14 -6.04
C ARG A 193 12.43 5.07 -7.26
N ASP A 194 12.15 6.19 -7.90
CA ASP A 194 11.20 6.27 -9.00
C ASP A 194 11.70 5.51 -10.24
N ASP A 195 12.98 5.67 -10.60
CA ASP A 195 13.62 4.94 -11.70
C ASP A 195 13.56 3.42 -11.45
N ASN A 196 13.85 2.99 -10.22
CA ASN A 196 13.76 1.58 -9.84
C ASN A 196 12.33 1.03 -9.90
N LEU A 197 11.34 1.80 -9.42
CA LEU A 197 9.93 1.42 -9.48
C LEU A 197 9.45 1.27 -10.93
N VAL A 198 9.81 2.20 -11.82
CA VAL A 198 9.53 2.08 -13.27
C VAL A 198 10.19 0.83 -13.85
N ALA A 199 11.48 0.61 -13.56
CA ALA A 199 12.22 -0.54 -14.08
C ALA A 199 11.61 -1.87 -13.62
N ILE A 200 11.19 -1.97 -12.35
CA ILE A 200 10.50 -3.15 -11.80
C ILE A 200 9.17 -3.37 -12.53
N MET A 201 8.34 -2.35 -12.69
CA MET A 201 7.05 -2.50 -13.37
C MET A 201 7.21 -2.90 -14.84
N ASP A 202 8.20 -2.33 -15.54
CA ASP A 202 8.52 -2.70 -16.92
C ASP A 202 9.07 -4.13 -17.02
N ALA A 203 9.88 -4.57 -16.06
CA ALA A 203 10.34 -5.95 -15.99
C ALA A 203 9.16 -6.90 -15.77
N LEU A 204 8.27 -6.60 -14.81
CA LEU A 204 7.07 -7.38 -14.54
C LEU A 204 6.11 -7.44 -15.73
N ALA A 205 6.00 -6.37 -16.52
CA ALA A 205 5.17 -6.32 -17.73
C ALA A 205 5.64 -7.29 -18.83
N LYS A 206 6.94 -7.65 -18.84
CA LYS A 206 7.54 -8.56 -19.82
C LYS A 206 7.53 -10.03 -19.39
N GLN A 207 7.34 -10.33 -18.10
CA GLN A 207 7.31 -11.69 -17.58
C GLN A 207 6.02 -12.43 -17.94
N ASN A 208 5.93 -13.71 -17.53
CA ASN A 208 4.76 -14.56 -17.72
C ASN A 208 4.39 -14.68 -19.21
N ASP A 209 5.36 -15.06 -20.03
CA ASP A 209 5.25 -15.14 -21.50
C ASP A 209 4.69 -13.87 -22.14
N GLY A 210 5.12 -12.73 -21.60
CA GLY A 210 4.69 -11.40 -22.04
C GLY A 210 3.28 -11.01 -21.62
N GLN A 211 2.53 -11.82 -20.86
CA GLN A 211 1.23 -11.41 -20.30
C GLN A 211 1.38 -10.36 -19.20
N GLY A 212 2.56 -10.28 -18.59
CA GLY A 212 2.82 -9.45 -17.45
C GLY A 212 2.38 -10.10 -16.13
N TRP A 213 2.71 -9.44 -15.02
CA TRP A 213 2.34 -9.88 -13.69
C TRP A 213 2.09 -8.68 -12.76
N GLY A 214 1.05 -8.76 -11.91
CA GLY A 214 0.77 -7.76 -10.89
C GLY A 214 0.69 -6.33 -11.44
N ALA A 215 1.52 -5.42 -10.93
CA ALA A 215 1.58 -4.04 -11.42
C ALA A 215 2.04 -3.94 -12.89
N GLY A 216 2.87 -4.87 -13.37
CA GLY A 216 3.32 -4.90 -14.76
C GLY A 216 2.22 -5.28 -15.75
N GLU A 217 1.35 -6.22 -15.39
CA GLU A 217 0.16 -6.56 -16.20
C GLU A 217 -0.79 -5.36 -16.31
N LEU A 218 -1.02 -4.66 -15.19
CA LEU A 218 -1.83 -3.43 -15.17
C LEU A 218 -1.24 -2.33 -16.06
N LEU A 219 0.07 -2.07 -15.93
CA LEU A 219 0.78 -1.08 -16.74
C LEU A 219 0.69 -1.41 -18.23
N LYS A 220 0.90 -2.69 -18.59
CA LYS A 220 0.80 -3.18 -19.96
C LYS A 220 -0.61 -2.93 -20.52
N SER A 221 -1.65 -3.37 -19.82
CA SER A 221 -3.04 -3.18 -20.24
C SER A 221 -3.38 -1.69 -20.40
N TYR A 222 -2.88 -0.83 -19.51
CA TYR A 222 -3.12 0.60 -19.63
C TYR A 222 -2.44 1.21 -20.86
N ARG A 223 -1.17 0.86 -21.15
CA ARG A 223 -0.45 1.32 -22.34
C ARG A 223 -1.16 0.91 -23.64
N GLU A 224 -1.63 -0.34 -23.73
CA GLU A 224 -2.39 -0.82 -24.89
C GLU A 224 -3.68 -0.01 -25.12
N ARG A 225 -4.39 0.34 -24.05
CA ARG A 225 -5.59 1.19 -24.15
C ARG A 225 -5.30 2.61 -24.63
N LEU A 226 -4.13 3.17 -24.28
CA LEU A 226 -3.73 4.50 -24.75
C LEU A 226 -3.43 4.47 -26.25
N THR A 227 -2.64 3.50 -26.71
CA THR A 227 -2.31 3.36 -28.14
C THR A 227 -3.58 3.17 -28.99
N ASN A 228 -4.52 2.34 -28.55
CA ASN A 228 -5.75 2.09 -29.30
C ASN A 228 -6.73 3.28 -29.33
N ARG A 229 -6.61 4.24 -28.39
CA ARG A 229 -7.42 5.48 -28.40
C ARG A 229 -6.92 6.50 -29.40
N ASP A 230 -5.63 6.49 -29.70
CA ASP A 230 -5.03 7.40 -30.69
C ASP A 230 -5.33 6.97 -32.14
N GLU A 231 -5.87 5.76 -32.35
CA GLU A 231 -6.25 5.22 -33.66
C GLU A 231 -7.76 5.41 -34.02
N THR A 232 -8.57 5.99 -33.12
CA THR A 232 -10.02 6.24 -33.30
C THR A 232 -10.39 7.70 -33.19
#